data_AF-A0A7C1UYQ2-F1
#
_entry.id   AF-A0A7C1UYQ2-F1
#
_cell.length_a   1.000
_cell.length_b   1.000
_cell.length_c   1.000
_cell.angle_alpha   90.00
_cell.angle_beta   90.00
_cell.angle_gamma   90.00
#
_symmetry.space_group_name_H-M   'P 1'
#
loop_
_entity.id
_entity.type
_entity.pdbx_description
1 polymer ?
#
loop_
_entity_poly.entity_id
_entity_poly.type
_entity_poly.pdbx_seq_one_letter_code
_entity_poly.pdbx_strand_id
1 'polypeptide(L)'
;IVADEYREPLQEAREAISEKCELMKAKEKPINVTTASKKLRSELSLSSQASTFSVCFACETCTTVCPVVASYENPQEALGMLPHQIMNACALGVRDLAFGSNMLWDCVTCYQCQEQCPQGVAVTDVLYELKNLAIKSVKLTLATK
;
A
#
# COMPACT_ATOMS: atom_id res chain seq x y z
N ILE A 1 2.59 0.76 -31.19
CA ILE A 1 3.29 0.49 -29.91
C ILE A 1 2.70 -0.82 -29.40
N VAL A 2 3.49 -1.89 -29.39
CA VAL A 2 3.03 -3.21 -28.97
C VAL A 2 2.77 -3.11 -27.47
N ALA A 3 1.52 -3.26 -27.03
CA ALA A 3 1.12 -3.07 -25.62
C ALA A 3 1.84 -4.04 -24.66
N ASP A 4 2.55 -5.03 -25.19
CA ASP A 4 3.14 -6.12 -24.43
C ASP A 4 4.58 -5.84 -23.95
N GLU A 5 5.35 -5.01 -24.65
CA GLU A 5 6.77 -4.74 -24.26
C GLU A 5 6.90 -3.97 -22.94
N TYR A 6 5.86 -3.22 -22.53
CA TYR A 6 5.87 -2.47 -21.27
C TYR A 6 5.44 -3.32 -20.06
N ARG A 7 4.96 -4.55 -20.29
CA ARG A 7 4.51 -5.45 -19.21
C ARG A 7 5.68 -5.95 -18.37
N GLU A 8 6.75 -6.38 -19.02
CA GLU A 8 7.95 -6.94 -18.36
C GLU A 8 8.61 -5.94 -17.39
N PRO A 9 8.93 -4.69 -17.78
CA PRO A 9 9.56 -3.74 -16.86
C PRO A 9 8.68 -3.38 -15.65
N LEU A 10 7.36 -3.35 -15.83
CA LEU A 10 6.42 -3.11 -14.73
C LEU A 10 6.40 -4.30 -13.76
N GLN A 11 6.43 -5.52 -14.27
CA GLN A 11 6.46 -6.71 -13.46
C GLN A 11 7.76 -6.81 -12.65
N GLU A 12 8.90 -6.59 -13.29
CA GLU A 12 10.21 -6.55 -12.60
C GLU A 12 10.25 -5.52 -11.47
N ALA A 13 9.71 -4.31 -11.69
CA ALA A 13 9.66 -3.28 -10.67
C ALA A 13 8.78 -3.68 -9.47
N ARG A 14 7.64 -4.33 -9.72
CA ARG A 14 6.74 -4.84 -8.67
C ARG A 14 7.40 -5.99 -7.90
N GLU A 15 8.07 -6.89 -8.60
CA GLU A 15 8.79 -8.01 -8.00
C GLU A 15 9.94 -7.51 -7.10
N ALA A 16 10.74 -6.54 -7.56
CA ALA A 16 11.82 -5.95 -6.75
C ALA A 16 11.34 -5.33 -5.42
N ILE A 17 10.10 -4.87 -5.36
CA ILE A 17 9.48 -4.28 -4.16
C ILE A 17 8.87 -5.38 -3.28
N SER A 18 8.11 -6.28 -3.89
CA SER A 18 7.40 -7.37 -3.20
C SER A 18 8.30 -8.50 -2.73
N GLU A 19 9.49 -8.68 -3.33
CA GLU A 19 10.45 -9.72 -2.97
C GLU A 19 10.76 -9.69 -1.47
N LYS A 20 10.91 -8.48 -0.94
CA LYS A 20 11.27 -8.19 0.47
C LYS A 20 10.08 -8.16 1.42
N CYS A 21 8.86 -8.39 0.93
CA CYS A 21 7.63 -8.30 1.71
C CYS A 21 7.17 -9.72 2.11
N GLU A 22 7.88 -10.36 3.04
CA GLU A 22 7.64 -11.77 3.42
C GLU A 22 6.23 -12.01 3.98
N LEU A 23 5.69 -11.06 4.75
CA LEU A 23 4.37 -11.18 5.38
C LEU A 23 3.22 -11.24 4.35
N MET A 24 3.41 -10.70 3.14
CA MET A 24 2.42 -10.83 2.06
C MET A 24 2.44 -12.23 1.42
N LYS A 25 3.56 -12.95 1.51
CA LYS A 25 3.73 -14.30 0.94
C LYS A 25 3.27 -15.39 1.91
N ALA A 26 3.37 -15.16 3.22
CA ALA A 26 3.06 -16.16 4.26
C ALA A 26 1.80 -15.79 5.07
N LYS A 27 0.61 -16.03 4.50
CA LYS A 27 -0.69 -15.70 5.11
C LYS A 27 -0.92 -16.30 6.50
N GLU A 28 -0.25 -17.40 6.84
CA GLU A 28 -0.41 -18.12 8.11
C GLU A 28 0.54 -17.63 9.22
N LYS A 29 1.54 -16.78 8.88
CA LYS A 29 2.53 -16.34 9.85
C LYS A 29 1.90 -15.28 10.79
N PRO A 30 1.95 -15.46 12.12
CA PRO A 30 1.39 -14.49 13.03
C PRO A 30 2.13 -13.16 12.94
N ILE A 31 1.36 -12.06 12.85
CA ILE A 31 1.92 -10.70 12.83
C ILE A 31 2.36 -10.33 14.26
N ASN A 32 3.66 -10.14 14.45
CA ASN A 32 4.18 -9.64 15.72
C ASN A 32 4.09 -8.11 15.76
N VAL A 33 3.07 -7.59 16.43
CA VAL A 33 2.81 -6.13 16.50
C VAL A 33 3.86 -5.41 17.35
N THR A 34 4.51 -6.07 18.31
CA THR A 34 5.57 -5.48 19.14
C THR A 34 6.85 -5.15 18.37
N THR A 35 7.16 -5.90 17.31
CA THR A 35 8.26 -5.60 16.38
C THR A 35 7.82 -4.76 15.18
N ALA A 36 6.53 -4.47 15.04
CA ALA A 36 6.02 -3.64 13.96
C ALA A 36 6.65 -2.23 14.02
N SER A 37 7.38 -1.91 12.97
CA SER A 37 8.40 -0.88 12.97
C SER A 37 7.83 0.51 13.27
N LYS A 38 8.24 1.11 14.40
CA LYS A 38 8.06 2.55 14.70
C LYS A 38 8.52 3.43 13.52
N LYS A 39 9.50 2.94 12.75
CA LYS A 39 10.08 3.57 11.57
C LYS A 39 9.06 3.91 10.49
N LEU A 40 8.16 2.99 10.11
CA LEU A 40 7.16 3.26 9.07
C LEU A 40 6.21 4.39 9.48
N ARG A 41 5.70 4.32 10.72
CA ARG A 41 4.82 5.37 11.26
C ARG A 41 5.54 6.72 11.28
N SER A 42 6.80 6.76 11.70
CA SER A 42 7.57 8.01 11.69
C SER A 42 7.82 8.55 10.28
N GLU A 43 8.09 7.69 9.29
CA GLU A 43 8.32 8.11 7.91
C GLU A 43 7.05 8.69 7.27
N LEU A 44 5.90 8.03 7.48
CA LEU A 44 4.61 8.54 6.98
C LEU A 44 4.16 9.82 7.72
N SER A 45 4.59 10.01 8.97
CA SER A 45 4.26 11.22 9.75
C SER A 45 4.98 12.48 9.26
N LEU A 46 5.95 12.36 8.34
CA LEU A 46 6.64 13.51 7.75
C LEU A 46 5.77 14.27 6.73
N SER A 47 4.75 13.61 6.19
CA SER A 47 3.73 14.25 5.36
C SER A 47 2.47 14.45 6.20
N SER A 48 2.03 15.70 6.31
CA SER A 48 0.81 16.05 7.05
C SER A 48 -0.40 15.28 6.53
N GLN A 49 -0.48 15.09 5.21
CA GLN A 49 -1.53 14.33 4.55
C GLN A 49 -1.40 12.83 4.82
N ALA A 50 -0.18 12.27 4.77
CA ALA A 50 0.02 10.85 5.01
C ALA A 50 -0.12 10.43 6.48
N SER A 51 -0.03 11.33 7.46
CA SER A 51 -0.27 10.99 8.87
C SER A 51 -1.75 10.68 9.21
N THR A 52 -2.67 11.02 8.31
CA THR A 52 -4.12 10.92 8.53
C THR A 52 -4.64 9.47 8.61
N PHE A 53 -3.86 8.45 8.22
CA PHE A 53 -4.25 7.05 8.41
C PHE A 53 -4.55 6.72 9.89
N SER A 54 -3.97 7.48 10.82
CA SER A 54 -4.11 7.28 12.27
C SER A 54 -5.53 7.47 12.80
N VAL A 55 -6.38 8.23 12.09
CA VAL A 55 -7.80 8.41 12.45
C VAL A 55 -8.72 7.40 11.74
N CYS A 56 -8.17 6.49 10.96
CA CYS A 56 -8.94 5.44 10.30
C CYS A 56 -9.57 4.49 11.34
N PHE A 57 -10.87 4.27 11.22
CA PHE A 57 -11.67 3.32 12.02
C PHE A 57 -12.17 2.13 11.19
N ALA A 58 -11.56 1.91 10.02
CA ALA A 58 -11.80 0.76 9.14
C ALA A 58 -13.25 0.58 8.66
N CYS A 59 -13.98 1.67 8.37
CA CYS A 59 -15.36 1.61 7.86
C CYS A 59 -15.54 1.13 6.41
N GLU A 60 -14.45 0.80 5.72
CA GLU A 60 -14.45 0.25 4.35
C GLU A 60 -14.99 1.16 3.23
N THR A 61 -15.46 2.38 3.50
CA THR A 61 -15.94 3.31 2.46
C THR A 61 -14.93 3.47 1.31
N CYS A 62 -13.65 3.63 1.64
CA CYS A 62 -12.56 3.73 0.66
C CYS A 62 -12.44 2.51 -0.27
N THR A 63 -12.82 1.33 0.19
CA THR A 63 -12.85 0.09 -0.59
C THR A 63 -14.09 0.04 -1.48
N THR A 64 -15.27 0.36 -0.94
CA THR A 64 -16.54 0.35 -1.67
C THR A 64 -16.54 1.31 -2.85
N VAL A 65 -15.96 2.51 -2.70
CA VAL A 65 -15.94 3.54 -3.76
C VAL A 65 -14.77 3.38 -4.74
N CYS A 66 -13.88 2.40 -4.53
CA CYS A 66 -12.68 2.27 -5.34
C CYS A 66 -12.99 1.57 -6.68
N PRO A 67 -12.75 2.22 -7.84
CA PRO A 67 -13.01 1.59 -9.13
C PRO A 67 -12.06 0.42 -9.42
N VAL A 68 -10.85 0.44 -8.85
CA VAL A 68 -9.87 -0.66 -8.97
C VAL A 68 -10.33 -1.89 -8.20
N VAL A 69 -10.94 -1.71 -7.02
CA VAL A 69 -11.53 -2.84 -6.29
C VAL A 69 -12.70 -3.41 -7.07
N ALA A 70 -13.56 -2.55 -7.61
CA ALA A 70 -14.74 -2.95 -8.37
C ALA A 70 -14.42 -3.66 -9.70
N SER A 71 -13.19 -3.57 -10.22
CA SER A 71 -12.79 -4.23 -11.47
C SER A 71 -12.42 -5.71 -11.32
N TYR A 72 -12.43 -6.26 -10.10
CA TYR A 72 -12.10 -7.66 -9.85
C TYR A 72 -13.27 -8.39 -9.18
N GLU A 73 -13.52 -9.64 -9.61
CA GLU A 73 -14.48 -10.53 -8.93
C GLU A 73 -14.02 -10.88 -7.51
N ASN A 74 -12.72 -11.17 -7.35
CA ASN A 74 -12.07 -11.50 -6.08
C ASN A 74 -10.97 -10.48 -5.78
N PRO A 75 -11.33 -9.25 -5.36
CA PRO A 75 -10.36 -8.15 -5.26
C PRO A 75 -9.27 -8.41 -4.24
N GLN A 76 -9.56 -9.09 -3.13
CA GLN A 76 -8.53 -9.38 -2.12
C GLN A 76 -7.48 -10.39 -2.62
N GLU A 77 -7.84 -11.29 -3.53
CA GLU A 77 -6.90 -12.21 -4.17
C GLU A 77 -6.03 -11.49 -5.19
N ALA A 78 -6.64 -10.68 -6.07
CA ALA A 78 -5.91 -9.96 -7.12
C ALA A 78 -5.01 -8.85 -6.55
N LEU A 79 -5.52 -8.11 -5.56
CA LEU A 79 -4.88 -6.90 -5.03
C LEU A 79 -4.03 -7.17 -3.77
N GLY A 80 -4.19 -8.34 -3.16
CA GLY A 80 -3.57 -8.74 -1.90
C GLY A 80 -4.15 -8.05 -0.66
N MET A 81 -4.35 -6.73 -0.73
CA MET A 81 -4.99 -5.93 0.31
C MET A 81 -5.93 -4.89 -0.31
N LEU A 82 -6.99 -4.56 0.42
CA LEU A 82 -7.92 -3.49 0.06
C LEU A 82 -7.51 -2.17 0.72
N PRO A 83 -7.95 -1.01 0.21
CA PRO A 83 -7.53 0.30 0.74
C PRO A 83 -7.64 0.45 2.26
N HIS A 84 -8.74 0.01 2.88
CA HIS A 84 -8.90 0.08 4.34
C HIS A 84 -7.90 -0.81 5.09
N GLN A 85 -7.54 -1.96 4.54
CA GLN A 85 -6.56 -2.88 5.13
C GLN A 85 -5.16 -2.27 5.08
N ILE A 86 -4.83 -1.52 4.02
CA ILE A 86 -3.56 -0.79 3.93
C ILE A 86 -3.49 0.29 5.01
N MET A 87 -4.57 1.05 5.24
CA MET A 87 -4.60 2.05 6.32
C MET A 87 -4.35 1.39 7.70
N ASN A 88 -4.93 0.22 7.93
CA ASN A 88 -4.69 -0.54 9.16
C ASN A 88 -3.24 -1.05 9.25
N ALA A 89 -2.64 -1.52 8.15
CA ALA A 89 -1.23 -1.91 8.12
C ALA A 89 -0.29 -0.72 8.44
N CYS A 90 -0.61 0.47 7.94
CA CYS A 90 0.09 1.72 8.30
C CYS A 90 -0.03 2.01 9.79
N ALA A 91 -1.24 1.93 10.36
CA ALA A 91 -1.48 2.14 11.79
C ALA A 91 -0.68 1.13 12.65
N LEU A 92 -0.66 -0.14 12.25
CA LEU A 92 0.13 -1.17 12.92
C LEU A 92 1.64 -0.98 12.72
N GLY A 93 2.08 -0.23 11.70
CA GLY A 93 3.50 -0.03 11.36
C GLY A 93 4.13 -1.25 10.66
N VAL A 94 3.30 -2.07 10.01
CA VAL A 94 3.72 -3.31 9.33
C VAL A 94 4.01 -2.99 7.87
N ARG A 95 5.25 -2.58 7.61
CA ARG A 95 5.70 -2.12 6.28
C ARG A 95 5.51 -3.15 5.19
N ASP A 96 5.83 -4.40 5.46
CA ASP A 96 5.80 -5.48 4.46
C ASP A 96 4.40 -5.68 3.88
N LEU A 97 3.36 -5.53 4.71
CA LEU A 97 1.97 -5.63 4.25
C LEU A 97 1.60 -4.43 3.37
N ALA A 98 1.92 -3.22 3.81
CA ALA A 98 1.60 -2.01 3.06
C ALA A 98 2.34 -1.94 1.70
N PHE A 99 3.59 -2.38 1.64
CA PHE A 99 4.43 -2.24 0.44
C PHE A 99 4.22 -3.39 -0.56
N GLY A 100 3.93 -4.59 -0.06
CA GLY A 100 3.80 -5.79 -0.89
C GLY A 100 2.41 -5.97 -1.51
N SER A 101 1.44 -5.10 -1.20
CA SER A 101 0.11 -5.16 -1.81
C SER A 101 0.10 -4.62 -3.25
N ASN A 102 -0.55 -5.35 -4.15
CA ASN A 102 -0.81 -4.91 -5.52
C ASN A 102 -1.71 -3.66 -5.57
N MET A 103 -2.66 -3.49 -4.65
CA MET A 103 -3.50 -2.28 -4.54
C MET A 103 -2.67 -1.00 -4.41
N LEU A 104 -1.49 -1.05 -3.78
CA LEU A 104 -0.61 0.11 -3.71
C LEU A 104 -0.25 0.58 -5.13
N TRP A 105 0.13 -0.34 -6.02
CA TRP A 105 0.59 -0.06 -7.38
C TRP A 105 -0.55 0.14 -8.37
N ASP A 106 -1.66 -0.57 -8.16
CA ASP A 106 -2.84 -0.51 -9.03
C ASP A 106 -3.72 0.73 -8.73
N CYS A 107 -3.45 1.43 -7.61
CA CYS A 107 -4.11 2.69 -7.31
C CYS A 107 -3.89 3.73 -8.42
N VAL A 108 -4.99 4.12 -9.07
CA VAL A 108 -5.06 5.11 -10.16
C VAL A 108 -5.21 6.56 -9.70
N THR A 109 -5.04 6.83 -8.39
CA THR A 109 -5.09 8.19 -7.81
C THR A 109 -6.33 9.00 -8.22
N CYS A 110 -7.51 8.37 -8.19
CA CYS A 110 -8.78 9.01 -8.58
C CYS A 110 -9.45 9.83 -7.46
N TYR A 111 -8.88 9.84 -6.25
CA TYR A 111 -9.35 10.58 -5.07
C TYR A 111 -10.73 10.21 -4.49
N GLN A 112 -11.52 9.33 -5.12
CA GLN A 112 -12.84 8.92 -4.61
C GLN A 112 -12.83 8.46 -3.15
N CYS A 113 -11.85 7.63 -2.77
CA CYS A 113 -11.72 7.13 -1.40
C CYS A 113 -11.44 8.21 -0.35
N GLN A 114 -10.79 9.30 -0.76
CA GLN A 114 -10.41 10.42 0.10
C GLN A 114 -11.60 11.37 0.28
N GLU A 115 -12.25 11.75 -0.82
CA GLU A 115 -13.41 12.65 -0.81
C GLU A 115 -14.60 12.05 -0.03
N GLN A 116 -14.72 10.73 -0.02
CA GLN A 116 -15.82 10.02 0.65
C GLN A 116 -15.47 9.57 2.08
N CYS A 117 -14.25 9.82 2.58
CA CYS A 117 -13.86 9.32 3.89
C CYS A 117 -14.57 10.09 5.03
N PRO A 118 -15.40 9.44 5.88
CA PRO A 118 -16.11 10.13 6.95
C PRO A 118 -15.21 10.59 8.11
N GLN A 119 -13.95 10.13 8.16
CA GLN A 119 -12.94 10.59 9.12
C GLN A 119 -11.93 11.58 8.49
N GLY A 120 -12.08 11.92 7.21
CA GLY A 120 -11.15 12.80 6.50
C GLY A 120 -9.75 12.19 6.30
N VAL A 121 -9.63 10.86 6.21
CA VAL A 121 -8.36 10.21 5.89
C VAL A 121 -7.99 10.54 4.43
N ALA A 122 -6.80 11.08 4.23
CA ALA A 122 -6.25 11.38 2.92
C ALA A 122 -5.71 10.09 2.25
N VAL A 123 -6.59 9.12 1.99
CA VAL A 123 -6.23 7.76 1.56
C VAL A 123 -5.36 7.78 0.30
N THR A 124 -5.67 8.64 -0.66
CA THR A 124 -4.89 8.73 -1.91
C THR A 124 -3.48 9.23 -1.64
N ASP A 125 -3.35 10.26 -0.80
CA ASP A 125 -2.05 10.83 -0.43
C ASP A 125 -1.22 9.86 0.42
N VAL A 126 -1.85 9.11 1.32
CA VAL A 126 -1.18 8.02 2.07
C VAL A 126 -0.61 6.97 1.10
N LEU A 127 -1.41 6.50 0.13
CA LEU A 127 -0.95 5.55 -0.88
C LEU A 127 0.18 6.13 -1.75
N TYR A 128 0.11 7.42 -2.09
CA TYR A 128 1.17 8.07 -2.85
C TYR A 128 2.50 8.11 -2.06
N GLU A 129 2.47 8.46 -0.78
CA GLU A 129 3.68 8.44 0.05
C GLU A 129 4.24 7.03 0.27
N LEU A 130 3.37 6.02 0.40
CA LEU A 130 3.80 4.63 0.44
C LEU A 130 4.56 4.22 -0.83
N LYS A 131 4.10 4.65 -2.02
CA LYS A 131 4.82 4.42 -3.29
C LYS A 131 6.22 5.05 -3.24
N ASN A 132 6.33 6.30 -2.77
CA ASN A 132 7.62 6.99 -2.66
C ASN A 132 8.59 6.27 -1.71
N LEU A 133 8.11 5.86 -0.54
CA LEU A 133 8.91 5.14 0.45
C LEU A 133 9.32 3.74 -0.07
N ALA A 134 8.44 3.05 -0.78
CA ALA A 134 8.75 1.78 -1.41
C ALA A 134 9.89 1.90 -2.42
N ILE A 135 9.81 2.86 -3.36
CA ILE A 135 10.89 3.12 -4.33
C ILE A 135 12.19 3.53 -3.65
N LYS A 136 12.12 4.42 -2.65
CA LYS A 136 13.32 4.84 -1.88
C LYS A 136 14.02 3.64 -1.24
N SER A 137 13.26 2.69 -0.70
CA SER A 137 13.81 1.50 -0.07
C SER A 137 14.52 0.55 -1.04
N VAL A 138 14.03 0.45 -2.30
CA VAL A 138 14.69 -0.32 -3.34
C VAL A 138 15.99 0.36 -3.79
N LYS A 139 15.96 1.68 -4.04
CA LYS A 139 17.16 2.46 -4.42
C LYS A 139 18.28 2.35 -3.40
N LEU A 140 17.95 2.43 -2.10
CA LEU A 140 18.93 2.25 -1.03
C LEU A 140 19.58 0.87 -1.06
N THR A 141 18.83 -0.18 -1.43
CA THR A 141 19.38 -1.53 -1.52
C THR A 141 20.30 -1.70 -2.72
N LEU A 142 19.95 -1.11 -3.87
CA LEU A 142 20.78 -1.17 -5.08
C LEU A 142 22.09 -0.38 -4.93
N ALA A 143 22.09 0.72 -4.16
CA ALA A 143 23.30 1.51 -3.91
C ALA A 143 24.27 0.86 -2.90
N THR A 144 23.82 -0.15 -2.14
CA THR A 144 24.64 -0.91 -1.17
C THR A 144 25.17 -2.24 -1.72
N LYS A 145 24.82 -2.61 -2.96
CA LYS A 145 25.43 -3.72 -3.70
C LYS A 145 26.47 -3.16 -4.67
#